data_AF-A7TJ15-F1
#
_entry.id   AF-A7TJ15-F1
#
_cell.length_a   1.000
_cell.length_b   1.000
_cell.length_c   1.000
_cell.angle_alpha   90.00
_cell.angle_beta   90.00
_cell.angle_gamma   90.00
#
_symmetry.space_group_name_H-M   'P 1'
#
loop_
_entity.id
_entity.type
_entity.pdbx_description
1 polymer ?
#
loop_
_entity_poly.entity_id
_entity_poly.type
_entity_poly.pdbx_seq_one_letter_code
_entity_poly.pdbx_strand_id
1 'polypeptide(L)'
;MVPLEKIPILGKDTIHVGFNIKQHMIDTIINDCKSSTYVIINDTNVAKVPYFQEFVEGFELSLPEESRLLKYAVNPGEQNKTRETKERIEDYLLTQGCTRDTVVIAIGGGVIGDMIGFVASTFMRGVRVVQIPTSLLSMVDSSIGGKTAVDTPLGKNFIGAFWQPSFVLVDIKWLESLPKREFINGMAEVIKTACIWNASEFDRLESNADTFLDIVNNAKIIQVSNKVTGTVDHISNTNVELMLEHTYKLVLESIRVKAEVVSADERES
;
A
#
# COMPACT_ATOMS: atom_id res chain seq x y z
N MET A 1 16.30 -15.34 5.29
CA MET A 1 14.93 -14.92 5.69
C MET A 1 15.07 -13.56 6.34
N VAL A 2 14.41 -12.54 5.81
CA VAL A 2 14.47 -11.17 6.38
C VAL A 2 13.53 -11.07 7.59
N PRO A 3 13.86 -10.31 8.63
CA PRO A 3 13.03 -10.21 9.82
C PRO A 3 11.76 -9.38 9.56
N LEU A 4 10.77 -9.54 10.45
CA LEU A 4 9.69 -8.57 10.58
C LEU A 4 10.20 -7.39 11.42
N GLU A 5 10.14 -6.18 10.88
CA GLU A 5 10.54 -4.96 11.58
C GLU A 5 9.32 -4.08 11.84
N LYS A 6 9.29 -3.44 13.02
CA LYS A 6 8.29 -2.44 13.37
C LYS A 6 8.99 -1.09 13.51
N ILE A 7 8.47 -0.09 12.80
CA ILE A 7 9.09 1.22 12.72
C ILE A 7 8.13 2.23 13.34
N PRO A 8 8.59 2.97 14.37
CA PRO A 8 7.75 3.97 15.01
C PRO A 8 7.57 5.18 14.10
N ILE A 9 6.36 5.72 14.08
CA ILE A 9 6.03 7.01 13.47
C ILE A 9 5.01 7.68 14.38
N LEU A 10 5.21 8.96 14.69
CA LEU A 10 4.36 9.71 15.64
C LEU A 10 4.22 9.00 17.01
N GLY A 11 5.30 8.38 17.47
CA GLY A 11 5.37 7.72 18.78
C GLY A 11 4.67 6.35 18.87
N LYS A 12 4.25 5.75 17.75
CA LYS A 12 3.61 4.42 17.72
C LYS A 12 4.26 3.53 16.66
N ASP A 13 4.33 2.24 16.95
CA ASP A 13 4.79 1.19 16.01
C ASP A 13 3.73 0.92 14.93
N THR A 14 3.45 1.92 14.10
CA THR A 14 2.38 1.90 13.09
C THR A 14 2.84 1.25 11.78
N ILE A 15 4.14 1.24 11.48
CA ILE A 15 4.66 0.69 10.22
C ILE A 15 5.28 -0.69 10.47
N HIS A 16 4.79 -1.72 9.79
CA HIS A 16 5.32 -3.08 9.86
C HIS A 16 5.91 -3.48 8.50
N VAL A 17 7.16 -3.95 8.46
CA VAL A 17 7.88 -4.27 7.22
C VAL A 17 8.37 -5.71 7.24
N GLY A 18 8.10 -6.46 6.17
CA GLY A 18 8.53 -7.85 6.05
C GLY A 18 8.45 -8.40 4.63
N PHE A 19 8.68 -9.70 4.53
CA PHE A 19 8.48 -10.46 3.29
C PHE A 19 7.60 -11.67 3.58
N ASN A 20 6.50 -11.81 2.84
CA ASN A 20 5.53 -12.87 3.00
C ASN A 20 4.89 -12.91 4.41
N ILE A 21 4.53 -11.74 4.92
CA ILE A 21 3.93 -11.47 6.23
C ILE A 21 2.39 -11.37 6.18
N LYS A 22 1.74 -11.96 5.17
CA LYS A 22 0.27 -12.00 4.98
C LYS A 22 -0.51 -12.23 6.27
N GLN A 23 -0.17 -13.30 6.99
CA GLN A 23 -0.88 -13.69 8.21
C GLN A 23 -0.72 -12.62 9.30
N HIS A 24 0.50 -12.10 9.49
CA HIS A 24 0.78 -11.01 10.41
C HIS A 24 -0.03 -9.75 10.09
N MET A 25 -0.19 -9.42 8.79
CA MET A 25 -1.01 -8.28 8.38
C MET A 25 -2.49 -8.47 8.77
N ILE A 26 -3.04 -9.66 8.50
CA ILE A 26 -4.43 -10.00 8.86
C ILE A 26 -4.61 -9.95 10.38
N ASP A 27 -3.73 -10.62 11.12
CA ASP A 27 -3.78 -10.67 12.58
C ASP A 27 -3.68 -9.27 13.21
N THR A 28 -2.80 -8.41 12.68
CA THR A 28 -2.68 -7.02 13.13
C THR A 28 -4.00 -6.28 12.94
N ILE A 29 -4.62 -6.37 11.75
CA ILE A 29 -5.88 -5.67 11.47
C ILE A 29 -7.02 -6.18 12.37
N ILE A 30 -7.18 -7.49 12.49
CA ILE A 30 -8.29 -8.08 13.28
C ILE A 30 -8.12 -7.80 14.78
N ASN A 31 -6.89 -7.88 15.31
CA ASN A 31 -6.66 -7.72 16.74
C ASN A 31 -6.61 -6.25 17.18
N ASP A 32 -5.98 -5.38 16.39
CA ASP A 32 -5.69 -3.99 16.77
C ASP A 32 -6.66 -2.98 16.15
N CYS A 33 -7.38 -3.35 15.08
CA CYS A 33 -8.40 -2.52 14.43
C CYS A 33 -9.81 -3.15 14.52
N LYS A 34 -10.21 -3.63 15.70
CA LYS A 34 -11.54 -4.26 15.90
C LYS A 34 -12.69 -3.40 15.36
N SER A 35 -13.55 -3.98 14.55
CA SER A 35 -14.66 -3.31 13.86
C SER A 35 -15.77 -4.31 13.54
N SER A 36 -17.03 -3.88 13.47
CA SER A 36 -18.12 -4.70 12.92
C SER A 36 -18.07 -4.76 11.38
N THR A 37 -17.43 -3.78 10.73
CA THR A 37 -17.35 -3.68 9.27
C THR A 37 -15.92 -3.35 8.82
N TYR A 38 -15.36 -4.22 7.99
CA TYR A 38 -14.11 -4.00 7.27
C TYR A 38 -14.40 -3.82 5.78
N VAL A 39 -13.71 -2.89 5.12
CA VAL A 39 -13.88 -2.64 3.68
C VAL A 39 -12.53 -2.67 2.98
N ILE A 40 -12.27 -3.68 2.17
CA ILE A 40 -11.09 -3.73 1.31
C ILE A 40 -11.37 -2.92 0.05
N ILE A 41 -10.52 -1.94 -0.23
CA ILE A 41 -10.59 -1.14 -1.45
C ILE A 41 -9.26 -1.21 -2.19
N ASN A 42 -9.34 -1.62 -3.46
CA ASN A 42 -8.19 -1.85 -4.33
C ASN A 42 -8.49 -1.41 -5.78
N ASP A 43 -7.54 -1.57 -6.70
CA ASP A 43 -7.81 -1.45 -8.13
C ASP A 43 -7.98 -2.81 -8.83
N THR A 44 -8.56 -2.81 -10.03
CA THR A 44 -8.83 -4.03 -10.80
C THR A 44 -7.58 -4.74 -11.33
N ASN A 45 -6.39 -4.13 -11.29
CA ASN A 45 -5.13 -4.83 -11.59
C ASN A 45 -4.64 -5.62 -10.37
N VAL A 46 -4.66 -5.02 -9.18
CA VAL A 46 -4.30 -5.69 -7.92
C VAL A 46 -5.25 -6.87 -7.65
N ALA A 47 -6.52 -6.75 -8.01
CA ALA A 47 -7.51 -7.84 -7.88
C ALA A 47 -7.11 -9.15 -8.58
N LYS A 48 -6.29 -9.06 -9.63
CA LYS A 48 -5.85 -10.21 -10.45
C LYS A 48 -4.67 -10.95 -9.82
N VAL A 49 -4.00 -10.34 -8.86
CA VAL A 49 -2.78 -10.89 -8.25
C VAL A 49 -3.16 -12.06 -7.33
N PRO A 50 -2.57 -13.26 -7.49
CA PRO A 50 -2.87 -14.41 -6.61
C PRO A 50 -2.66 -14.09 -5.14
N TYR A 51 -1.60 -13.33 -4.81
CA TYR A 51 -1.30 -12.92 -3.45
C TYR A 51 -2.41 -12.04 -2.82
N PHE A 52 -3.10 -11.22 -3.63
CA PHE A 52 -4.29 -10.49 -3.18
C PHE A 52 -5.47 -11.43 -2.90
N GLN A 53 -5.72 -12.39 -3.78
CA GLN A 53 -6.80 -13.36 -3.58
C GLN A 53 -6.56 -14.18 -2.31
N GLU A 54 -5.33 -14.63 -2.08
CA GLU A 54 -4.95 -15.31 -0.84
C GLU A 54 -5.09 -14.43 0.41
N PHE A 55 -4.77 -13.13 0.31
CA PHE A 55 -4.97 -12.19 1.42
C PHE A 55 -6.46 -12.07 1.76
N VAL A 56 -7.31 -11.91 0.75
CA VAL A 56 -8.76 -11.80 0.93
C VAL A 56 -9.33 -13.10 1.51
N GLU A 57 -8.96 -14.27 0.98
CA GLU A 57 -9.37 -15.58 1.51
C GLU A 57 -8.94 -15.75 2.98
N GLY A 58 -7.69 -15.41 3.30
CA GLY A 58 -7.19 -15.48 4.68
C GLY A 58 -7.91 -14.51 5.64
N PHE A 59 -8.24 -13.31 5.16
CA PHE A 59 -8.98 -12.33 5.94
C PHE A 59 -10.41 -12.80 6.24
N GLU A 60 -11.10 -13.38 5.24
CA GLU A 60 -12.44 -13.96 5.42
C GLU A 60 -12.44 -15.11 6.42
N LEU A 61 -11.43 -15.98 6.37
CA LEU A 61 -11.28 -17.09 7.33
C LEU A 61 -10.96 -16.62 8.75
N SER A 62 -10.35 -15.44 8.90
CA SER A 62 -9.98 -14.87 10.20
C SER A 62 -11.01 -13.87 10.73
N LEU A 63 -12.11 -13.67 10.01
CA LEU A 63 -13.11 -12.67 10.33
C LEU A 63 -13.89 -13.05 11.61
N PRO A 64 -14.02 -12.15 12.61
CA PRO A 64 -14.85 -12.41 13.77
C PRO A 64 -16.32 -12.62 13.40
N GLU A 65 -17.05 -13.44 14.16
CA GLU A 65 -18.44 -13.84 13.85
C GLU A 65 -19.41 -12.65 13.73
N GLU A 66 -19.22 -11.60 14.53
CA GLU A 66 -20.03 -10.37 14.50
C GLU A 66 -19.58 -9.35 13.45
N SER A 67 -18.53 -9.66 12.70
CA SER A 67 -17.94 -8.77 11.70
C SER A 67 -18.32 -9.18 10.28
N ARG A 68 -18.34 -8.19 9.37
CA ARG A 68 -18.49 -8.42 7.94
C ARG A 68 -17.33 -7.81 7.15
N LEU A 69 -17.05 -8.41 5.99
CA LEU A 69 -16.09 -7.92 5.01
C LEU A 69 -16.82 -7.44 3.75
N LEU A 70 -16.58 -6.20 3.35
CA LEU A 70 -17.03 -5.62 2.09
C LEU A 70 -15.81 -5.39 1.17
N LYS A 71 -16.04 -5.32 -0.13
CA LYS A 71 -14.99 -5.19 -1.15
C LYS A 71 -15.42 -4.19 -2.23
N TYR A 72 -14.51 -3.30 -2.62
CA TYR A 72 -14.73 -2.36 -3.72
C TYR A 72 -13.48 -2.26 -4.60
N ALA A 73 -13.65 -2.32 -5.93
CA ALA A 73 -12.55 -2.21 -6.87
C ALA A 73 -12.72 -0.98 -7.77
N VAL A 74 -11.66 -0.16 -7.86
CA VAL A 74 -11.59 1.01 -8.73
C VAL A 74 -10.87 0.65 -10.03
N ASN A 75 -11.14 1.39 -11.11
CA ASN A 75 -10.28 1.33 -12.29
C ASN A 75 -8.85 1.85 -11.95
N PRO A 76 -7.80 1.25 -12.52
CA PRO A 76 -6.41 1.61 -12.19
C PRO A 76 -6.00 2.94 -12.82
N GLY A 77 -4.98 3.58 -12.22
CA GLY A 77 -4.30 4.75 -12.77
C GLY A 77 -4.78 6.10 -12.21
N GLU A 78 -3.91 7.11 -12.32
CA GLU A 78 -4.09 8.46 -11.75
C GLU A 78 -5.38 9.14 -12.21
N GLN A 79 -5.85 8.84 -13.42
CA GLN A 79 -7.09 9.42 -13.96
C GLN A 79 -8.35 9.06 -13.15
N ASN A 80 -8.27 8.05 -12.27
CA ASN A 80 -9.35 7.69 -11.37
C ASN A 80 -9.20 8.35 -9.99
N LYS A 81 -8.11 9.07 -9.71
CA LYS A 81 -7.87 9.79 -8.46
C LYS A 81 -8.63 11.12 -8.45
N THR A 82 -9.95 11.07 -8.52
CA THR A 82 -10.82 12.23 -8.77
C THR A 82 -11.89 12.37 -7.70
N ARG A 83 -12.50 13.57 -7.64
CA ARG A 83 -13.66 13.83 -6.77
C ARG A 83 -14.82 12.87 -7.06
N GLU A 84 -15.07 12.55 -8.33
CA GLU A 84 -16.15 11.64 -8.76
C GLU A 84 -15.89 10.20 -8.28
N THR A 85 -14.66 9.71 -8.36
CA THR A 85 -14.35 8.37 -7.82
C THR A 85 -14.49 8.35 -6.30
N LYS A 86 -14.02 9.39 -5.61
CA LYS A 86 -14.23 9.54 -4.16
C LYS A 86 -15.72 9.49 -3.80
N GLU A 87 -16.55 10.27 -4.48
CA GLU A 87 -18.02 10.29 -4.31
C GLU A 87 -18.62 8.88 -4.46
N ARG A 88 -18.30 8.19 -5.56
CA ARG A 88 -18.83 6.83 -5.82
C ARG A 88 -18.45 5.82 -4.73
N ILE A 89 -17.24 5.96 -4.17
CA ILE A 89 -16.81 5.11 -3.05
C ILE A 89 -17.62 5.46 -1.79
N GLU A 90 -17.77 6.74 -1.46
CA GLU A 90 -18.54 7.19 -0.30
C GLU A 90 -20.01 6.75 -0.38
N ASP A 91 -20.64 6.88 -1.54
CA ASP A 91 -22.01 6.43 -1.79
C ASP A 91 -22.15 4.92 -1.66
N TYR A 92 -21.16 4.15 -2.14
CA TYR A 92 -21.12 2.71 -1.92
C TYR A 92 -21.07 2.38 -0.43
N LEU A 93 -20.17 3.01 0.34
CA LEU A 93 -20.05 2.79 1.78
C LEU A 93 -21.37 3.09 2.51
N LEU A 94 -22.03 4.20 2.19
CA LEU A 94 -23.34 4.57 2.75
C LEU A 94 -24.42 3.55 2.38
N THR A 95 -24.47 3.12 1.12
CA THR A 95 -25.46 2.15 0.63
C THR A 95 -25.29 0.78 1.29
N GLN A 96 -24.06 0.37 1.62
CA GLN A 96 -23.79 -0.85 2.38
C GLN A 96 -24.08 -0.71 3.88
N GLY A 97 -24.47 0.47 4.35
CA GLY A 97 -24.72 0.74 5.77
C GLY A 97 -23.44 0.77 6.62
N CYS A 98 -22.31 1.19 6.05
CA CYS A 98 -21.09 1.41 6.83
C CYS A 98 -21.31 2.54 7.85
N THR A 99 -20.76 2.39 9.05
CA THR A 99 -20.88 3.38 10.13
C THR A 99 -19.51 3.91 10.57
N ARG A 100 -19.46 4.79 11.59
CA ARG A 100 -18.19 5.35 12.10
C ARG A 100 -17.21 4.31 12.65
N ASP A 101 -17.69 3.12 12.96
CA ASP A 101 -16.83 2.02 13.41
C ASP A 101 -15.99 1.41 12.27
N THR A 102 -16.34 1.68 11.01
CA THR A 102 -15.75 1.04 9.83
C THR A 102 -14.22 1.17 9.79
N VAL A 103 -13.56 0.09 9.35
CA VAL A 103 -12.12 0.08 9.05
C VAL A 103 -11.95 -0.11 7.55
N VAL A 104 -11.40 0.92 6.89
CA VAL A 104 -11.09 0.86 5.47
C VAL A 104 -9.68 0.32 5.28
N ILE A 105 -9.49 -0.64 4.38
CA ILE A 105 -8.21 -1.27 4.09
C ILE A 105 -7.85 -0.93 2.64
N ALA A 106 -6.92 0.00 2.47
CA ALA A 106 -6.44 0.45 1.17
C ALA A 106 -5.31 -0.48 0.69
N ILE A 107 -5.58 -1.29 -0.34
CA ILE A 107 -4.59 -2.22 -0.91
C ILE A 107 -4.25 -1.75 -2.32
N GLY A 108 -3.09 -1.12 -2.49
CA GLY A 108 -2.68 -0.61 -3.79
C GLY A 108 -1.42 0.27 -3.78
N GLY A 109 -1.15 0.87 -4.94
CA GLY A 109 -0.13 1.91 -5.09
C GLY A 109 -0.59 3.26 -4.51
N GLY A 110 0.18 4.33 -4.77
CA GLY A 110 -0.08 5.66 -4.22
C GLY A 110 -1.44 6.25 -4.62
N VAL A 111 -1.97 5.92 -5.80
CA VAL A 111 -3.31 6.34 -6.24
C VAL A 111 -4.40 5.84 -5.30
N ILE A 112 -4.38 4.53 -4.98
CA ILE A 112 -5.35 3.93 -4.05
C ILE A 112 -5.09 4.46 -2.64
N GLY A 113 -3.84 4.49 -2.20
CA GLY A 113 -3.50 4.96 -0.85
C GLY A 113 -4.00 6.38 -0.55
N ASP A 114 -3.73 7.33 -1.44
CA ASP A 114 -4.12 8.73 -1.29
C ASP A 114 -5.64 8.90 -1.35
N MET A 115 -6.29 8.29 -2.34
CA MET A 115 -7.72 8.45 -2.55
C MET A 115 -8.52 7.81 -1.41
N ILE A 116 -8.15 6.60 -0.99
CA ILE A 116 -8.87 5.86 0.05
C ILE A 116 -8.58 6.43 1.43
N GLY A 117 -7.36 6.92 1.66
CA GLY A 117 -7.08 7.72 2.85
C GLY A 117 -7.95 8.99 2.90
N PHE A 118 -8.19 9.64 1.76
CA PHE A 118 -9.02 10.86 1.74
C PHE A 118 -10.50 10.53 1.95
N VAL A 119 -11.01 9.44 1.34
CA VAL A 119 -12.34 8.88 1.66
C VAL A 119 -12.45 8.64 3.17
N ALA A 120 -11.48 7.95 3.78
CA ALA A 120 -11.53 7.63 5.21
C ALA A 120 -11.49 8.89 6.11
N SER A 121 -10.77 9.94 5.69
CA SER A 121 -10.70 11.20 6.44
C SER A 121 -12.04 11.96 6.50
N THR A 122 -12.90 11.82 5.47
CA THR A 122 -14.16 12.56 5.35
C THR A 122 -15.39 11.72 5.60
N PHE A 123 -15.34 10.41 5.38
CA PHE A 123 -16.48 9.52 5.58
C PHE A 123 -16.94 9.58 7.04
N MET A 124 -18.18 10.02 7.25
CA MET A 124 -18.74 10.32 8.58
C MET A 124 -17.83 11.16 9.50
N ARG A 125 -17.08 12.10 8.92
CA ARG A 125 -16.08 12.96 9.58
C ARG A 125 -14.85 12.21 10.15
N GLY A 126 -14.51 11.08 9.57
CA GLY A 126 -13.32 10.33 9.91
C GLY A 126 -13.61 8.91 10.37
N VAL A 127 -13.00 7.94 9.70
CA VAL A 127 -12.95 6.52 10.06
C VAL A 127 -11.53 5.99 9.96
N ARG A 128 -11.26 4.84 10.57
CA ARG A 128 -9.93 4.23 10.58
C ARG A 128 -9.58 3.73 9.18
N VAL A 129 -8.31 3.90 8.80
CA VAL A 129 -7.75 3.37 7.55
C VAL A 129 -6.45 2.62 7.82
N VAL A 130 -6.26 1.50 7.12
CA VAL A 130 -4.99 0.75 7.08
C VAL A 130 -4.46 0.79 5.65
N GLN A 131 -3.17 1.08 5.50
CA GLN A 131 -2.48 1.10 4.21
C GLN A 131 -1.72 -0.21 4.00
N ILE A 132 -1.95 -0.86 2.86
CA ILE A 132 -1.18 -2.03 2.39
C ILE A 132 -0.58 -1.65 1.03
N PRO A 133 0.61 -1.04 1.01
CA PRO A 133 1.24 -0.58 -0.22
C PRO A 133 1.68 -1.75 -1.10
N THR A 134 1.30 -1.72 -2.38
CA THR A 134 1.64 -2.76 -3.36
C THR A 134 2.64 -2.33 -4.43
N SER A 135 3.01 -1.04 -4.47
CA SER A 135 4.07 -0.54 -5.36
C SER A 135 5.28 -0.09 -4.55
N LEU A 136 6.47 -0.15 -5.15
CA LEU A 136 7.69 0.31 -4.48
C LEU A 136 7.56 1.77 -4.03
N LEU A 137 6.99 2.62 -4.88
CA LEU A 137 6.69 4.02 -4.57
C LEU A 137 5.84 4.18 -3.30
N SER A 138 4.75 3.41 -3.18
CA SER A 138 3.89 3.54 -2.01
C SER A 138 4.51 2.95 -0.75
N MET A 139 5.35 1.92 -0.87
CA MET A 139 6.07 1.35 0.28
C MET A 139 7.05 2.35 0.90
N VAL A 140 7.77 3.11 0.07
CA VAL A 140 8.88 3.96 0.53
C VAL A 140 8.50 5.42 0.76
N ASP A 141 7.34 5.86 0.27
CA ASP A 141 6.96 7.27 0.33
C ASP A 141 5.45 7.47 0.59
N SER A 142 4.58 7.17 -0.39
CA SER A 142 3.22 7.73 -0.37
C SER A 142 2.27 7.13 0.67
N SER A 143 2.54 5.93 1.20
CA SER A 143 1.71 5.36 2.28
C SER A 143 2.04 5.92 3.67
N ILE A 144 3.11 6.73 3.79
CA ILE A 144 3.65 7.20 5.07
C ILE A 144 3.48 8.72 5.18
N GLY A 145 2.96 9.18 6.33
CA GLY A 145 2.73 10.59 6.64
C GLY A 145 1.26 11.03 6.58
N GLY A 146 0.35 10.14 6.18
CA GLY A 146 -1.09 10.44 6.22
C GLY A 146 -1.53 11.54 5.24
N LYS A 147 -0.69 11.92 4.27
CA LYS A 147 -1.08 12.84 3.19
C LYS A 147 -2.00 12.11 2.22
N THR A 148 -3.23 12.59 2.12
CA THR A 148 -4.28 11.94 1.31
C THR A 148 -4.95 12.98 0.44
N ALA A 149 -5.25 12.67 -0.82
CA ALA A 149 -5.78 13.67 -1.74
C ALA A 149 -6.45 13.06 -2.98
N VAL A 150 -7.14 13.93 -3.72
CA VAL A 150 -7.54 13.71 -5.11
C VAL A 150 -7.04 14.85 -6.01
N ASP A 151 -6.92 14.54 -7.28
CA ASP A 151 -6.52 15.49 -8.31
C ASP A 151 -7.70 16.33 -8.80
N THR A 152 -7.37 17.47 -9.39
CA THR A 152 -8.30 18.37 -10.06
C THR A 152 -7.78 18.69 -11.47
N PRO A 153 -8.61 19.22 -12.38
CA PRO A 153 -8.14 19.69 -13.69
C PRO A 153 -7.02 20.74 -13.61
N LEU A 154 -6.87 21.42 -12.46
CA LEU A 154 -5.87 22.46 -12.25
C LEU A 154 -4.54 21.93 -11.69
N GLY A 155 -4.48 20.68 -11.27
CA GLY A 155 -3.26 20.12 -10.68
C GLY A 155 -3.51 18.96 -9.74
N LYS A 156 -2.39 18.37 -9.33
CA LYS A 156 -2.37 17.18 -8.48
C LYS A 156 -2.43 17.51 -7.00
N ASN A 157 -3.11 16.68 -6.23
CA ASN A 157 -3.13 16.70 -4.77
C ASN A 157 -3.53 18.05 -4.12
N PHE A 158 -4.21 18.94 -4.83
CA PHE A 158 -4.63 20.24 -4.27
C PHE A 158 -5.79 20.12 -3.28
N ILE A 159 -6.53 19.02 -3.30
CA ILE A 159 -7.69 18.80 -2.43
C ILE A 159 -7.49 17.49 -1.69
N GLY A 160 -7.38 17.58 -0.37
CA GLY A 160 -7.03 16.45 0.45
C GLY A 160 -7.10 16.75 1.94
N ALA A 161 -6.58 15.82 2.73
CA ALA A 161 -6.49 15.92 4.18
C ALA A 161 -5.22 15.23 4.69
N PHE A 162 -4.78 15.65 5.87
CA PHE A 162 -3.86 14.88 6.69
C PHE A 162 -4.69 13.92 7.55
N TRP A 163 -4.54 12.61 7.31
CA TRP A 163 -5.26 11.55 8.01
C TRP A 163 -4.35 10.34 8.21
N GLN A 164 -3.84 10.19 9.43
CA GLN A 164 -2.87 9.14 9.74
C GLN A 164 -3.54 7.75 9.71
N PRO A 165 -2.95 6.76 9.02
CA PRO A 165 -3.45 5.41 9.04
C PRO A 165 -3.22 4.77 10.42
N SER A 166 -4.08 3.83 10.80
CA SER A 166 -3.88 3.01 12.00
C SER A 166 -2.65 2.11 11.85
N PHE A 167 -2.41 1.58 10.64
CA PHE A 167 -1.23 0.82 10.28
C PHE A 167 -0.81 1.06 8.83
N VAL A 168 0.49 0.95 8.58
CA VAL A 168 1.09 0.79 7.24
C VAL A 168 1.78 -0.56 7.21
N LEU A 169 1.24 -1.51 6.44
CA LEU A 169 1.67 -2.90 6.45
C LEU A 169 2.39 -3.23 5.13
N VAL A 170 3.72 -3.17 5.17
CA VAL A 170 4.59 -3.28 4.01
C VAL A 170 5.07 -4.72 3.83
N ASP A 171 4.52 -5.40 2.84
CA ASP A 171 5.00 -6.72 2.41
C ASP A 171 5.71 -6.64 1.05
N ILE A 172 7.01 -6.88 1.05
CA ILE A 172 7.84 -6.85 -0.15
C ILE A 172 7.39 -7.86 -1.21
N LYS A 173 6.66 -8.91 -0.81
CA LYS A 173 6.12 -9.91 -1.73
C LYS A 173 5.21 -9.31 -2.80
N TRP A 174 4.54 -8.17 -2.54
CA TRP A 174 3.76 -7.46 -3.55
C TRP A 174 4.56 -7.08 -4.80
N LEU A 175 5.87 -6.82 -4.63
CA LEU A 175 6.77 -6.44 -5.72
C LEU A 175 6.99 -7.57 -6.74
N GLU A 176 6.69 -8.83 -6.40
CA GLU A 176 6.76 -9.95 -7.36
C GLU A 176 5.85 -9.68 -8.56
N SER A 177 4.66 -9.10 -8.34
CA SER A 177 3.68 -8.82 -9.39
C SER A 177 3.78 -7.43 -10.02
N LEU A 178 4.68 -6.57 -9.51
CA LEU A 178 4.75 -5.18 -9.90
C LEU A 178 5.37 -5.05 -11.31
N PRO A 179 4.73 -4.34 -12.26
CA PRO A 179 5.31 -4.13 -13.58
C PRO A 179 6.66 -3.41 -13.50
N LYS A 180 7.61 -3.79 -14.36
CA LYS A 180 8.95 -3.19 -14.45
C LYS A 180 8.95 -1.66 -14.41
N ARG A 181 8.05 -1.03 -15.17
CA ARG A 181 7.95 0.44 -15.23
C ARG A 181 7.63 1.04 -13.86
N GLU A 182 6.74 0.41 -13.10
CA GLU A 182 6.34 0.87 -11.77
C GLU A 182 7.40 0.61 -10.71
N PHE A 183 8.18 -0.46 -10.86
CA PHE A 183 9.37 -0.67 -10.04
C PHE A 183 10.40 0.44 -10.25
N ILE A 184 10.75 0.74 -11.51
CA ILE A 184 11.67 1.84 -11.86
C ILE A 184 11.12 3.19 -11.39
N ASN A 185 9.82 3.42 -11.50
CA ASN A 185 9.16 4.62 -10.98
C ASN A 185 9.39 4.78 -9.47
N GLY A 186 9.21 3.71 -8.68
CA GLY A 186 9.45 3.75 -7.24
C GLY A 186 10.93 3.96 -6.86
N MET A 187 11.87 3.48 -7.67
CA MET A 187 13.30 3.71 -7.45
C MET A 187 13.68 5.18 -7.45
N ALA A 188 12.93 6.05 -8.12
CA ALA A 188 13.17 7.49 -8.10
C ALA A 188 13.10 8.05 -6.67
N GLU A 189 12.10 7.64 -5.88
CA GLU A 189 11.95 8.10 -4.49
C GLU A 189 12.98 7.48 -3.55
N VAL A 190 13.39 6.23 -3.81
CA VAL A 190 14.48 5.57 -3.08
C VAL A 190 15.79 6.34 -3.28
N ILE A 191 16.13 6.63 -4.54
CA ILE A 191 17.34 7.38 -4.90
C ILE A 191 17.28 8.79 -4.31
N LYS A 192 16.16 9.49 -4.46
CA LYS A 192 15.94 10.82 -3.86
C LYS A 192 16.25 10.81 -2.36
N THR A 193 15.69 9.83 -1.64
CA THR A 193 15.87 9.71 -0.18
C THR A 193 17.33 9.46 0.19
N ALA A 194 18.01 8.55 -0.53
CA ALA A 194 19.44 8.30 -0.32
C ALA A 194 20.30 9.56 -0.62
N CYS A 195 20.05 10.26 -1.73
CA CYS A 195 20.78 11.47 -2.11
C CYS A 195 20.77 12.56 -1.04
N ILE A 196 19.63 12.76 -0.37
CA ILE A 196 19.46 13.85 0.59
C ILE A 196 19.79 13.45 2.03
N TRP A 197 19.89 12.16 2.35
CA TRP A 197 19.97 11.67 3.72
C TRP A 197 21.19 10.80 4.04
N ASN A 198 21.63 9.94 3.11
CA ASN A 198 22.64 8.93 3.40
C ASN A 198 23.53 8.64 2.18
N ALA A 199 24.72 9.25 2.16
CA ALA A 199 25.71 9.05 1.10
C ALA A 199 26.16 7.59 0.94
N SER A 200 26.35 6.86 2.05
CA SER A 200 26.73 5.43 1.98
C SER A 200 25.63 4.57 1.35
N GLU A 201 24.37 4.97 1.52
CA GLU A 201 23.26 4.28 0.88
C GLU A 201 23.15 4.64 -0.60
N PHE A 202 23.45 5.89 -0.95
CA PHE A 202 23.56 6.29 -2.35
C PHE A 202 24.65 5.49 -3.08
N ASP A 203 25.86 5.39 -2.51
CA ASP A 203 26.96 4.57 -3.05
C ASP A 203 26.56 3.09 -3.20
N ARG A 204 25.80 2.55 -2.24
CA ARG A 204 25.27 1.19 -2.31
C ARG A 204 24.28 1.03 -3.45
N LEU A 205 23.37 1.98 -3.66
CA LEU A 205 22.41 1.94 -4.76
C LEU A 205 23.13 1.96 -6.11
N GLU A 206 24.15 2.80 -6.27
CA GLU A 206 25.00 2.84 -7.48
C GLU A 206 25.68 1.49 -7.72
N SER A 207 26.30 0.92 -6.68
CA SER A 207 27.04 -0.34 -6.77
C SER A 207 26.16 -1.56 -7.09
N ASN A 208 24.84 -1.48 -6.91
CA ASN A 208 23.90 -2.58 -7.12
C ASN A 208 22.91 -2.34 -8.27
N ALA A 209 23.03 -1.21 -8.99
CA ALA A 209 22.07 -0.80 -10.00
C ALA A 209 21.86 -1.87 -11.10
N ASP A 210 22.95 -2.45 -11.61
CA ASP A 210 22.90 -3.48 -12.64
C ASP A 210 22.16 -4.73 -12.16
N THR A 211 22.40 -5.17 -10.92
CA THR A 211 21.71 -6.33 -10.34
C THR A 211 20.20 -6.11 -10.23
N PHE A 212 19.78 -4.93 -9.78
CA PHE A 212 18.35 -4.57 -9.72
C PHE A 212 17.73 -4.54 -11.11
N LEU A 213 18.38 -3.87 -12.05
CA LEU A 213 17.88 -3.76 -13.42
C LEU A 213 17.80 -5.13 -14.08
N ASP A 214 18.79 -5.99 -13.92
CA ASP A 214 18.79 -7.34 -14.48
C ASP A 214 17.62 -8.17 -13.96
N ILE A 215 17.35 -8.16 -12.65
CA ILE A 215 16.24 -8.92 -12.08
C ILE A 215 14.89 -8.41 -12.59
N VAL A 216 14.70 -7.09 -12.62
CA VAL A 216 13.47 -6.46 -13.10
C VAL A 216 13.32 -6.61 -14.62
N ASN A 217 14.41 -6.61 -15.39
CA ASN A 217 14.42 -6.82 -16.84
C ASN A 217 14.03 -8.26 -17.20
N ASN A 218 14.33 -9.21 -16.34
CA ASN A 218 13.98 -10.62 -16.51
C ASN A 218 12.59 -10.98 -15.97
N ALA A 219 11.77 -9.98 -15.59
CA ALA A 219 10.39 -10.18 -15.22
C ALA A 219 9.63 -10.92 -16.34
N LYS A 220 8.91 -11.98 -15.98
CA LYS A 220 8.12 -12.78 -16.91
C LYS A 220 6.68 -12.32 -16.91
N ILE A 221 5.98 -12.52 -18.02
CA ILE A 221 4.52 -12.48 -18.03
C ILE A 221 4.02 -13.90 -17.80
N ILE A 222 3.23 -14.09 -16.74
CA ILE A 222 2.64 -15.38 -16.39
C ILE A 222 1.13 -15.34 -16.52
N GLN A 223 0.53 -16.50 -16.78
CA GLN A 223 -0.92 -16.69 -16.72
C GLN A 223 -1.33 -17.03 -15.30
N VAL A 224 -2.35 -16.36 -14.78
CA VAL A 224 -2.92 -16.62 -13.46
C VAL A 224 -4.42 -16.82 -13.58
N SER A 225 -4.95 -17.77 -12.84
CA SER A 225 -6.40 -17.99 -12.75
C SER A 225 -6.98 -17.05 -11.71
N ASN A 226 -8.01 -16.30 -12.10
CA ASN A 226 -8.77 -15.48 -11.19
C ASN A 226 -9.90 -16.31 -10.58
N LYS A 227 -9.74 -16.70 -9.32
CA LYS A 227 -10.73 -17.56 -8.64
C LYS A 227 -12.11 -16.91 -8.52
N VAL A 228 -12.18 -15.57 -8.53
CA VAL A 228 -13.42 -14.81 -8.32
C VAL A 228 -14.23 -14.72 -9.62
N THR A 229 -13.58 -14.41 -10.73
CA THR A 229 -14.24 -14.24 -12.04
C THR A 229 -14.22 -15.49 -12.90
N GLY A 230 -13.38 -16.48 -12.57
CA GLY A 230 -13.11 -17.65 -13.40
C GLY A 230 -12.32 -17.35 -14.67
N THR A 231 -11.79 -16.13 -14.82
CA THR A 231 -11.01 -15.70 -15.99
C THR A 231 -9.54 -16.03 -15.84
N VAL A 232 -8.82 -16.07 -16.96
CA VAL A 232 -7.35 -16.12 -16.97
C VAL A 232 -6.83 -14.72 -17.22
N ASP A 233 -5.98 -14.24 -16.32
CA ASP A 233 -5.30 -12.96 -16.40
C ASP A 233 -3.81 -13.14 -16.71
N HIS A 234 -3.17 -12.11 -17.25
CA HIS A 234 -1.73 -12.05 -17.45
C HIS A 234 -1.12 -10.99 -16.55
N ILE A 235 -0.15 -11.38 -15.73
CA ILE A 235 0.52 -10.47 -14.80
C ILE A 235 2.04 -10.54 -14.95
N SER A 236 2.71 -9.46 -14.53
CA SER A 236 4.16 -9.49 -14.36
C SER A 236 4.52 -10.40 -13.19
N ASN A 237 5.65 -11.09 -13.30
CA ASN A 237 6.21 -11.92 -12.25
C ASN A 237 7.73 -11.79 -12.24
N THR A 238 8.22 -11.12 -11.21
CA THR A 238 9.64 -10.92 -10.91
C THR A 238 10.01 -11.81 -9.73
N ASN A 239 11.09 -12.58 -9.83
CA ASN A 239 11.60 -13.33 -8.68
C ASN A 239 12.36 -12.39 -7.74
N VAL A 240 11.62 -11.70 -6.88
CA VAL A 240 12.18 -10.72 -5.92
C VAL A 240 13.09 -11.40 -4.89
N GLU A 241 12.95 -12.70 -4.65
CA GLU A 241 13.83 -13.44 -3.73
C GLU A 241 15.32 -13.34 -4.12
N LEU A 242 15.62 -13.22 -5.42
CA LEU A 242 17.00 -13.05 -5.92
C LEU A 242 17.67 -11.74 -5.45
N MET A 243 16.87 -10.74 -5.06
CA MET A 243 17.34 -9.45 -4.54
C MET A 243 16.70 -9.12 -3.19
N LEU A 244 16.22 -10.12 -2.45
CA LEU A 244 15.39 -9.88 -1.27
C LEU A 244 16.13 -9.07 -0.20
N GLU A 245 17.36 -9.43 0.14
CA GLU A 245 18.13 -8.72 1.16
C GLU A 245 18.35 -7.24 0.77
N HIS A 246 18.65 -6.99 -0.50
CA HIS A 246 18.87 -5.65 -1.02
C HIS A 246 17.57 -4.83 -1.08
N THR A 247 16.47 -5.44 -1.53
CA THR A 247 15.14 -4.84 -1.62
C THR A 247 14.56 -4.58 -0.23
N TYR A 248 14.79 -5.49 0.70
CA TYR A 248 14.39 -5.32 2.09
C TYR A 248 15.13 -4.16 2.73
N LYS A 249 16.46 -4.11 2.56
CA LYS A 249 17.25 -3.00 3.09
C LYS A 249 16.84 -1.65 2.51
N LEU A 250 16.67 -1.53 1.18
CA LEU A 250 16.31 -0.24 0.58
C LEU A 250 14.93 0.25 1.03
N VAL A 251 13.95 -0.66 1.17
CA VAL A 251 12.60 -0.32 1.64
C VAL A 251 12.68 0.12 3.09
N LEU A 252 13.35 -0.66 3.94
CA LEU A 252 13.50 -0.37 5.36
C LEU A 252 14.18 0.98 5.62
N GLU A 253 15.29 1.26 4.95
CA GLU A 253 16.02 2.53 5.11
C GLU A 253 15.19 3.73 4.63
N SER A 254 14.51 3.61 3.48
CA SER A 254 13.65 4.69 2.98
C SER A 254 12.49 4.98 3.95
N ILE A 255 11.87 3.94 4.49
CA ILE A 255 10.78 4.06 5.47
C ILE A 255 11.26 4.73 6.76
N ARG A 256 12.44 4.35 7.28
CA ARG A 256 13.02 4.95 8.50
C ARG A 256 13.22 6.46 8.32
N VAL A 257 13.82 6.87 7.21
CA VAL A 257 14.00 8.30 6.89
C VAL A 257 12.65 9.00 6.78
N LYS A 258 11.69 8.41 6.07
CA LYS A 258 10.37 8.99 5.91
C LYS A 258 9.64 9.14 7.25
N ALA A 259 9.69 8.13 8.11
CA ALA A 259 9.07 8.15 9.43
C ALA A 259 9.73 9.20 10.36
N GLU A 260 11.04 9.35 10.29
CA GLU A 260 11.78 10.39 11.04
C GLU A 260 11.37 11.80 10.59
N VAL A 261 11.34 12.06 9.27
CA VAL A 261 10.95 13.36 8.71
C VAL A 261 9.51 13.71 9.07
N VAL A 262 8.57 12.76 8.92
CA VAL A 262 7.17 12.96 9.28
C VAL A 262 7.02 13.23 10.78
N SER A 263 7.74 12.47 11.62
CA SER A 263 7.61 12.62 13.08
C SER A 263 8.20 13.93 13.60
N ALA A 264 9.06 14.59 12.81
CA ALA A 264 9.60 15.91 13.11
C ALA A 264 8.72 17.07 12.59
N ASP A 265 7.75 16.81 11.71
CA ASP A 265 6.88 17.84 11.14
C ASP A 265 5.65 18.08 12.03
N GLU A 266 5.59 19.25 12.67
CA GLU A 266 4.48 19.67 13.55
C GLU A 266 3.10 19.68 12.86
N ARG A 267 3.03 19.72 11.53
CA ARG A 267 1.77 19.67 10.78
C ARG A 267 1.27 18.26 10.53
N GLU A 268 2.14 17.26 10.68
CA GLU A 268 1.82 15.85 10.47
C GLU A 268 1.65 15.08 11.79
N SER A 269 2.04 15.69 12.92
CA SER A 269 1.92 15.17 14.29
C SER A 269 0.55 15.32 14.94
#